data_AF-A0A538EJF3-F1
#
_entry.id   AF-A0A538EJF3-F1
#
_cell.length_a   1.000
_cell.length_b   1.000
_cell.length_c   1.000
_cell.angle_alpha   90.00
_cell.angle_beta   90.00
_cell.angle_gamma   90.00
#
_symmetry.space_group_name_H-M   'P 1'
#
loop_
_entity.id
_entity.type
_entity.pdbx_description
1 polymer ?
#
loop_
_entity_poly.entity_id
_entity_poly.type
_entity_poly.pdbx_seq_one_letter_code
_entity_poly.pdbx_strand_id
1 'polypeptide(L)'
;MKLSYLWRGLPGHPLHPPLTDATIGTYTFATVAALAEVLGITENAGAYGWWIALIAGLIFTVPTALTGLVEWLTITWRSDIWWTATYHLLAMVTATVWFALAAIFGHGAYTHGNVSAGAFVLTLIGFGFLTLGGWLGGAIVFVHGMRVLNLRKEPSERAVSPVPHKEKEMAEGT
;
A
#
# COMPACT_ATOMS: atom_id res chain seq x y z
N MET A 1 -11.01 26.42 -4.24
CA MET A 1 -10.42 25.08 -3.99
C MET A 1 -9.31 24.84 -4.99
N LYS A 2 -8.16 24.29 -4.56
CA LYS A 2 -7.07 23.94 -5.48
C LYS A 2 -7.45 22.67 -6.24
N LEU A 3 -7.26 22.65 -7.57
CA LEU A 3 -7.56 21.48 -8.39
C LEU A 3 -6.75 20.25 -7.95
N SER A 4 -5.56 20.48 -7.39
CA SER A 4 -4.67 19.44 -6.87
C SER A 4 -5.26 18.56 -5.78
N TYR A 5 -6.31 19.01 -5.09
CA TYR A 5 -6.97 18.20 -4.06
C TYR A 5 -7.65 16.95 -4.64
N LEU A 6 -8.01 16.97 -5.93
CA LEU A 6 -8.64 15.82 -6.59
C LEU A 6 -7.72 14.61 -6.72
N TRP A 7 -6.39 14.82 -6.79
CA TRP A 7 -5.43 13.73 -7.00
C TRP A 7 -4.39 13.58 -5.89
N ARG A 8 -4.16 14.61 -5.06
CA ARG A 8 -3.28 14.50 -3.87
C ARG A 8 -4.05 14.25 -2.58
N GLY A 9 -5.33 14.61 -2.54
CA GLY A 9 -6.10 14.71 -1.31
C GLY A 9 -5.94 16.06 -0.62
N LEU A 10 -6.62 16.20 0.52
CA LEU A 10 -6.61 17.44 1.29
C LEU A 10 -5.36 17.51 2.18
N PRO A 11 -4.95 18.72 2.62
CA PRO A 11 -3.94 18.87 3.67
C PRO A 11 -4.26 18.01 4.90
N GLY A 12 -3.30 17.16 5.30
CA GLY A 12 -3.45 16.21 6.41
C GLY A 12 -4.36 15.00 6.12
N HIS A 13 -4.92 14.90 4.90
CA HIS A 13 -5.72 13.77 4.44
C HIS A 13 -5.31 13.38 3.00
N PRO A 14 -4.07 12.91 2.81
CA PRO A 14 -3.60 12.44 1.52
C PRO A 14 -4.41 11.24 1.02
N LEU A 15 -4.53 11.09 -0.31
CA LEU A 15 -5.26 9.96 -0.92
C LEU A 15 -4.49 8.64 -0.83
N HIS A 16 -3.16 8.70 -0.82
CA HIS A 16 -2.32 7.50 -0.89
C HIS A 16 -2.50 6.56 0.33
N PRO A 17 -2.46 7.04 1.59
CA PRO A 17 -2.51 6.13 2.75
C PRO A 17 -3.79 5.26 2.85
N PRO A 18 -5.01 5.78 2.69
CA PRO A 18 -6.20 4.93 2.69
C PRO A 18 -6.19 3.84 1.60
N LEU A 19 -5.58 4.12 0.44
CA LEU A 19 -5.41 3.14 -0.63
C LEU A 19 -4.34 2.09 -0.28
N THR A 20 -3.27 2.51 0.41
CA THR A 20 -2.28 1.56 0.96
C THR A 20 -2.89 0.65 2.00
N ASP A 21 -3.81 1.12 2.86
CA ASP A 21 -4.49 0.28 3.86
C ASP A 21 -5.27 -0.85 3.19
N ALA A 22 -6.04 -0.52 2.15
CA ALA A 22 -6.76 -1.51 1.35
C ALA A 22 -5.82 -2.51 0.69
N THR A 23 -4.72 -2.03 0.09
CA THR A 23 -3.74 -2.87 -0.62
C THR A 23 -2.99 -3.80 0.34
N ILE A 24 -2.43 -3.26 1.42
CA ILE A 24 -1.69 -4.00 2.44
C ILE A 24 -2.61 -5.00 3.14
N GLY A 25 -3.81 -4.58 3.54
CA GLY A 25 -4.79 -5.45 4.20
C GLY A 25 -5.17 -6.63 3.32
N THR A 26 -5.42 -6.39 2.03
CA THR A 26 -5.82 -7.45 1.10
C THR A 26 -4.69 -8.45 0.85
N TYR A 27 -3.45 -8.00 0.62
CA TYR A 27 -2.32 -8.92 0.44
C TYR A 27 -1.92 -9.65 1.73
N THR A 28 -2.10 -9.01 2.89
CA THR A 28 -1.91 -9.66 4.19
C THR A 28 -2.93 -10.79 4.36
N PHE A 29 -4.20 -10.53 4.08
CA PHE A 29 -5.23 -11.55 4.10
C PHE A 29 -4.94 -12.68 3.11
N ALA A 30 -4.52 -12.36 1.87
CA ALA A 30 -4.14 -13.36 0.88
C ALA A 30 -3.05 -14.30 1.43
N THR A 31 -2.03 -13.73 2.06
CA THR A 31 -0.90 -14.48 2.65
C THR A 31 -1.36 -15.38 3.79
N VAL A 32 -2.23 -14.89 4.67
CA VAL A 32 -2.80 -15.67 5.78
C VAL A 32 -3.71 -16.80 5.26
N ALA A 33 -4.57 -16.52 4.30
CA ALA A 33 -5.45 -17.52 3.69
C ALA A 33 -4.64 -18.63 2.99
N ALA A 34 -3.55 -18.27 2.30
CA ALA A 34 -2.64 -19.24 1.69
C ALA A 34 -1.97 -20.13 2.73
N LEU A 35 -1.48 -19.53 3.83
CA LEU A 35 -0.88 -20.29 4.93
C LEU A 35 -1.90 -21.23 5.58
N ALA A 36 -3.11 -20.76 5.85
CA ALA A 36 -4.17 -21.57 6.44
C ALA A 36 -4.53 -22.78 5.56
N GLU A 37 -4.56 -22.59 4.24
CA GLU A 37 -4.78 -23.68 3.28
C GLU A 37 -3.64 -24.69 3.29
N VAL A 38 -2.38 -24.23 3.21
CA VAL A 38 -1.20 -25.10 3.24
C VAL A 38 -1.12 -25.90 4.54
N LEU A 39 -1.61 -25.35 5.66
CA LEU A 39 -1.70 -26.02 6.95
C LEU A 39 -2.93 -26.93 7.09
N GLY A 40 -3.81 -26.99 6.09
CA GLY A 40 -5.01 -27.82 6.09
C GLY A 40 -6.12 -27.34 7.03
N ILE A 41 -6.13 -26.05 7.40
CA ILE A 41 -7.11 -25.49 8.35
C ILE A 41 -8.47 -25.25 7.69
N THR A 42 -8.49 -25.02 6.38
CA THR A 42 -9.64 -24.43 5.67
C THR A 42 -10.36 -25.36 4.71
N GLU A 43 -9.95 -26.63 4.60
CA GLU A 43 -10.59 -27.64 3.74
C GLU A 43 -10.90 -27.13 2.30
N ASN A 44 -10.01 -26.31 1.69
CA ASN A 44 -10.11 -25.58 0.42
C ASN A 44 -10.53 -24.08 0.47
N ALA A 45 -11.21 -23.61 1.53
CA ALA A 45 -11.69 -22.22 1.59
C ALA A 45 -10.54 -21.18 1.56
N GLY A 46 -9.36 -21.56 2.06
CA GLY A 46 -8.17 -20.71 2.09
C GLY A 46 -7.59 -20.52 0.70
N ALA A 47 -7.63 -21.53 -0.17
CA ALA A 47 -7.21 -21.40 -1.58
C ALA A 47 -8.06 -20.37 -2.33
N TYR A 48 -9.39 -20.44 -2.22
CA TYR A 48 -10.29 -19.49 -2.87
C TYR A 48 -10.13 -18.08 -2.31
N GLY A 49 -10.05 -17.95 -0.98
CA GLY A 49 -9.82 -16.68 -0.30
C GLY A 49 -8.49 -16.03 -0.72
N TRP A 50 -7.41 -16.81 -0.76
CA TRP A 50 -6.09 -16.37 -1.20
C TRP A 50 -6.12 -15.81 -2.62
N TRP A 51 -6.64 -16.58 -3.58
CA TRP A 51 -6.59 -16.18 -4.99
C TRP A 51 -7.46 -14.96 -5.26
N ILE A 52 -8.69 -14.91 -4.73
CA ILE A 52 -9.57 -13.74 -4.85
C ILE A 52 -8.91 -12.51 -4.23
N ALA A 53 -8.28 -12.66 -3.07
CA ALA A 53 -7.56 -11.57 -2.42
C ALA A 53 -6.34 -11.10 -3.22
N LEU A 54 -5.57 -11.99 -3.86
CA LEU A 54 -4.50 -11.56 -4.77
C LEU A 54 -5.04 -10.67 -5.90
N ILE A 55 -6.17 -11.04 -6.52
CA ILE A 55 -6.79 -10.24 -7.58
C ILE A 55 -7.29 -8.90 -7.04
N ALA A 56 -8.02 -8.90 -5.92
CA ALA A 56 -8.50 -7.67 -5.29
C ALA A 56 -7.33 -6.76 -4.89
N GLY A 57 -6.25 -7.32 -4.35
CA GLY A 57 -5.03 -6.59 -3.99
C GLY A 57 -4.36 -5.97 -5.21
N LEU A 58 -4.29 -6.68 -6.34
CA LEU A 58 -3.78 -6.14 -7.60
C LEU A 58 -4.65 -5.00 -8.14
N ILE A 59 -5.97 -5.09 -8.00
CA ILE A 59 -6.89 -4.01 -8.36
C ILE A 59 -6.64 -2.78 -7.50
N PHE A 60 -6.55 -2.92 -6.17
CA PHE A 60 -6.25 -1.80 -5.26
C PHE A 60 -4.83 -1.26 -5.42
N THR A 61 -3.89 -2.07 -5.89
CA THR A 61 -2.52 -1.64 -6.17
C THR A 61 -2.48 -0.58 -7.26
N VAL A 62 -3.37 -0.62 -8.26
CA VAL A 62 -3.38 0.36 -9.35
C VAL A 62 -3.58 1.81 -8.83
N PRO A 63 -4.70 2.17 -8.15
CA PRO A 63 -4.87 3.52 -7.63
C PRO A 63 -3.83 3.86 -6.54
N THR A 64 -3.39 2.88 -5.74
CA THR A 64 -2.34 3.08 -4.73
C THR A 64 -1.02 3.50 -5.38
N ALA A 65 -0.55 2.76 -6.38
CA ALA A 65 0.70 3.04 -7.08
C ALA A 65 0.62 4.36 -7.85
N LEU A 66 -0.52 4.67 -8.48
CA LEU A 66 -0.70 5.93 -9.21
C LEU A 66 -0.65 7.14 -8.28
N THR A 67 -1.36 7.11 -7.15
CA THR A 67 -1.33 8.20 -6.17
C THR A 67 0.06 8.38 -5.57
N GLY A 68 0.76 7.29 -5.22
CA GLY A 68 2.12 7.33 -4.70
C GLY A 68 3.14 7.83 -5.73
N LEU A 69 2.99 7.45 -7.00
CA LEU A 69 3.85 7.94 -8.09
C LEU A 69 3.70 9.44 -8.30
N VAL A 70 2.47 9.95 -8.27
CA VAL A 70 2.21 11.41 -8.36
C VAL A 70 2.87 12.16 -7.20
N GLU A 71 2.83 11.62 -5.97
CA GLU A 71 3.53 12.21 -4.84
C GLU A 71 5.06 12.15 -5.00
N TRP A 72 5.59 11.01 -5.45
CA TRP A 72 7.02 10.83 -5.71
C TRP A 72 7.57 11.83 -6.74
N LEU A 73 6.80 12.13 -7.80
CA LEU A 73 7.18 13.11 -8.83
C LEU A 73 7.30 14.56 -8.29
N THR A 74 6.73 14.85 -7.11
CA THR A 74 6.86 16.17 -6.47
C THR A 74 8.10 16.31 -5.58
N ILE A 75 8.83 15.22 -5.37
CA ILE A 75 10.01 15.20 -4.50
C ILE A 75 11.21 15.82 -5.23
N THR A 76 11.98 16.67 -4.54
CA THR A 76 13.24 17.21 -5.05
C THR A 76 14.22 16.08 -5.41
N TRP A 77 14.62 16.05 -6.68
CA TRP A 77 15.51 15.03 -7.23
C TRP A 77 16.80 14.87 -6.42
N ARG A 78 17.16 13.61 -6.11
CA ARG A 78 18.38 13.22 -5.35
C ARG A 78 18.51 13.77 -3.92
N SER A 79 17.44 14.33 -3.35
CA SER A 79 17.37 14.54 -1.90
C SER A 79 17.32 13.21 -1.14
N ASP A 80 17.58 13.23 0.18
CA ASP A 80 17.55 12.01 1.00
C ASP A 80 16.18 11.33 0.96
N ILE A 81 15.10 12.12 1.04
CA ILE A 81 13.74 11.60 0.94
C ILE A 81 13.46 11.01 -0.45
N TRP A 82 14.04 11.55 -1.52
CA TRP A 82 13.89 11.00 -2.87
C TRP A 82 14.45 9.58 -2.95
N TRP A 83 15.60 9.31 -2.32
CA TRP A 83 16.16 7.97 -2.26
C TRP A 83 15.30 7.01 -1.43
N THR A 84 14.87 7.43 -0.24
CA THR A 84 13.97 6.62 0.61
C THR A 84 12.68 6.27 -0.14
N ALA A 85 12.07 7.25 -0.82
CA ALA A 85 10.86 7.07 -1.61
C ALA A 85 11.07 6.21 -2.86
N THR A 86 12.24 6.31 -3.49
CA THR A 86 12.61 5.45 -4.63
C THR A 86 12.81 3.99 -4.18
N TYR A 87 13.49 3.75 -3.06
CA TYR A 87 13.62 2.39 -2.53
C TYR A 87 12.27 1.79 -2.11
N HIS A 88 11.40 2.60 -1.49
CA HIS A 88 10.03 2.20 -1.22
C HIS A 88 9.30 1.80 -2.52
N LEU A 89 9.32 2.66 -3.55
CA LEU A 89 8.69 2.38 -4.84
C LEU A 89 9.21 1.07 -5.44
N LEU A 90 10.53 0.86 -5.48
CA LEU A 90 11.15 -0.35 -6.01
C LEU A 90 10.72 -1.61 -5.22
N ALA A 91 10.66 -1.53 -3.89
CA ALA A 91 10.16 -2.62 -3.05
C ALA A 91 8.69 -2.94 -3.37
N MET A 92 7.84 -1.92 -3.53
CA MET A 92 6.41 -2.11 -3.83
C MET A 92 6.16 -2.65 -5.23
N VAL A 93 6.92 -2.20 -6.24
CA VAL A 93 6.88 -2.79 -7.60
C VAL A 93 7.30 -4.25 -7.55
N THR A 94 8.37 -4.56 -6.81
CA THR A 94 8.84 -5.95 -6.65
C THR A 94 7.76 -6.81 -5.98
N ALA A 95 7.16 -6.36 -4.88
CA ALA A 95 6.06 -7.03 -4.20
C ALA A 95 4.88 -7.30 -5.17
N THR A 96 4.49 -6.29 -5.94
CA THR A 96 3.39 -6.37 -6.92
C THR A 96 3.68 -7.44 -7.97
N VAL A 97 4.89 -7.48 -8.51
CA VAL A 97 5.31 -8.50 -9.48
C VAL A 97 5.19 -9.89 -8.88
N TRP A 98 5.70 -10.13 -7.67
CA TRP A 98 5.62 -11.44 -7.02
C TRP A 98 4.19 -11.87 -6.73
N PHE A 99 3.32 -10.97 -6.26
CA PHE A 99 1.89 -11.27 -6.08
C PHE A 99 1.18 -11.55 -7.41
N ALA A 100 1.50 -10.81 -8.47
CA ALA A 100 0.96 -11.07 -9.80
C ALA A 100 1.40 -12.45 -10.32
N LEU A 101 2.67 -12.79 -10.17
CA LEU A 101 3.18 -14.12 -10.53
C LEU A 101 2.51 -15.22 -9.69
N ALA A 102 2.29 -14.99 -8.39
CA ALA A 102 1.55 -15.92 -7.54
C ALA A 102 0.12 -16.14 -8.05
N ALA A 103 -0.58 -15.09 -8.47
CA ALA A 103 -1.93 -15.20 -9.03
C ALA A 103 -1.96 -15.95 -10.37
N ILE A 104 -0.99 -15.67 -11.25
CA ILE A 104 -0.88 -16.28 -12.58
C ILE A 104 -0.53 -17.77 -12.46
N PHE A 105 0.58 -18.10 -11.78
CA PHE A 105 1.04 -19.48 -11.65
C PHE A 105 0.24 -20.30 -10.63
N GLY A 106 -0.48 -19.62 -9.74
CA GLY A 106 -1.42 -20.21 -8.80
C GLY A 106 -2.78 -20.57 -9.41
N HIS A 107 -3.13 -20.02 -10.58
CA HIS A 107 -4.47 -20.14 -11.16
C HIS A 107 -4.92 -21.60 -11.33
N GLY A 108 -4.05 -22.49 -11.81
CA GLY A 108 -4.43 -23.89 -11.99
C GLY A 108 -4.66 -24.64 -10.67
N ALA A 109 -3.94 -24.29 -9.61
CA ALA A 109 -4.04 -24.96 -8.32
C ALA A 109 -5.28 -24.52 -7.53
N TYR A 110 -5.57 -23.21 -7.50
CA TYR A 110 -6.70 -22.72 -6.70
C TYR A 110 -8.06 -23.22 -7.22
N THR A 111 -8.21 -23.45 -8.54
CA THR A 111 -9.46 -24.01 -9.09
C THR A 111 -9.75 -25.42 -8.54
N HIS A 112 -8.72 -26.12 -8.07
CA HIS A 112 -8.82 -27.41 -7.42
C HIS A 112 -8.78 -27.31 -5.89
N GLY A 113 -8.98 -26.11 -5.33
CA GLY A 113 -8.99 -25.88 -3.88
C GLY A 113 -7.61 -25.86 -3.23
N ASN A 114 -6.52 -25.72 -4.00
CA ASN A 114 -5.16 -25.86 -3.47
C ASN A 114 -4.30 -24.61 -3.68
N VAL A 115 -3.36 -24.36 -2.77
CA VAL A 115 -2.24 -23.43 -2.98
C VAL A 115 -0.97 -24.24 -3.24
N SER A 116 -0.50 -24.22 -4.49
CA SER A 116 0.73 -24.94 -4.84
C SER A 116 1.94 -24.37 -4.09
N ALA A 117 2.93 -25.23 -3.78
CA ALA A 117 4.14 -24.81 -3.09
C ALA A 117 4.86 -23.64 -3.78
N GLY A 118 4.89 -23.65 -5.12
CA GLY A 118 5.43 -22.54 -5.91
C GLY A 118 4.67 -21.24 -5.67
N ALA A 119 3.34 -21.25 -5.82
CA ALA A 119 2.53 -20.04 -5.64
C ALA A 119 2.54 -19.53 -4.19
N PHE A 120 2.65 -20.43 -3.22
CA PHE A 120 2.84 -20.08 -1.81
C PHE A 120 4.17 -19.34 -1.59
N VAL A 121 5.29 -19.86 -2.11
CA VAL A 121 6.60 -19.19 -2.03
C VAL A 121 6.58 -17.82 -2.71
N LEU A 122 5.96 -17.69 -3.89
CA LEU A 122 5.79 -16.40 -4.57
C LEU A 122 5.01 -15.40 -3.70
N THR A 123 3.94 -15.88 -3.04
CA THR A 123 3.13 -15.06 -2.10
C THR A 123 3.97 -14.59 -0.92
N LEU A 124 4.78 -15.47 -0.32
CA LEU A 124 5.66 -15.13 0.80
C LEU A 124 6.74 -14.11 0.42
N ILE A 125 7.36 -14.26 -0.77
CA ILE A 125 8.33 -13.29 -1.27
C ILE A 125 7.65 -11.93 -1.49
N GLY A 126 6.49 -11.91 -2.13
CA GLY A 126 5.68 -10.70 -2.31
C GLY A 126 5.37 -10.02 -0.97
N PHE A 127 4.96 -10.79 0.02
CA PHE A 127 4.66 -10.29 1.36
C PHE A 127 5.91 -9.78 2.11
N GLY A 128 7.07 -10.39 1.91
CA GLY A 128 8.34 -9.91 2.43
C GLY A 128 8.70 -8.52 1.89
N PHE A 129 8.60 -8.33 0.56
CA PHE A 129 8.81 -7.02 -0.06
C PHE A 129 7.75 -6.00 0.31
N LEU A 130 6.49 -6.42 0.48
CA LEU A 130 5.42 -5.56 1.00
C LEU A 130 5.76 -5.03 2.39
N THR A 131 6.26 -5.90 3.26
CA THR A 131 6.67 -5.53 4.64
C THR A 131 7.85 -4.56 4.63
N LEU A 132 8.87 -4.83 3.80
CA LEU A 132 10.00 -3.92 3.60
C LEU A 132 9.54 -2.56 3.05
N GLY A 133 8.65 -2.58 2.06
CA GLY A 133 8.01 -1.38 1.50
C GLY A 133 7.28 -0.60 2.57
N GLY A 134 6.49 -1.25 3.42
CA GLY A 134 5.81 -0.62 4.56
C GLY A 134 6.77 0.07 5.54
N TRP A 135 7.90 -0.58 5.87
CA TRP A 135 8.95 0.03 6.70
C TRP A 135 9.54 1.30 6.07
N LEU A 136 9.89 1.23 4.78
CA LEU A 136 10.41 2.39 4.03
C LEU A 136 9.36 3.50 3.91
N GLY A 137 8.08 3.14 3.69
CA GLY A 137 6.95 4.08 3.67
C GLY A 137 6.77 4.78 5.02
N GLY A 138 6.93 4.05 6.12
CA GLY A 138 6.99 4.61 7.46
C GLY A 138 8.10 5.65 7.61
N ALA A 139 9.29 5.41 7.06
CA ALA A 139 10.37 6.40 7.08
C ALA A 139 10.03 7.65 6.25
N ILE A 140 9.39 7.52 5.09
CA ILE A 140 8.93 8.66 4.28
C ILE A 140 7.99 9.58 5.09
N VAL A 141 7.04 8.99 5.80
CA VAL A 141 6.02 9.76 6.55
C VAL A 141 6.56 10.23 7.90
N PHE A 142 7.11 9.33 8.72
CA PHE A 142 7.41 9.61 10.13
C PHE A 142 8.83 10.11 10.38
N VAL A 143 9.78 9.85 9.46
CA VAL A 143 11.15 10.37 9.57
C VAL A 143 11.32 11.61 8.70
N HIS A 144 10.91 11.55 7.44
CA HIS A 144 11.04 12.67 6.51
C HIS A 144 9.83 13.63 6.51
N GLY A 145 8.73 13.30 7.20
CA GLY A 145 7.60 14.22 7.38
C GLY A 145 6.74 14.44 6.13
N MET A 146 6.84 13.58 5.11
CA MET A 146 6.11 13.79 3.86
C MET A 146 4.60 13.81 4.11
N ARG A 147 3.95 14.92 3.71
CA ARG A 147 2.49 15.14 3.84
C ARG A 147 1.99 15.20 5.30
N VAL A 148 2.89 15.33 6.27
CA VAL A 148 2.55 15.52 7.69
C VAL A 148 2.44 17.01 7.99
N LEU A 149 1.36 17.42 8.67
CA LEU A 149 1.20 18.80 9.15
C LEU A 149 1.69 18.88 10.59
N ASN A 150 2.65 19.77 10.89
CA ASN A 150 3.20 19.98 12.23
C ASN A 150 2.29 20.78 13.19
N LEU A 151 0.97 20.56 13.12
CA LEU A 151 -0.06 21.27 13.89
C LEU A 151 -0.41 20.54 15.20
N ARG A 152 0.58 20.32 16.08
CA ARG A 152 0.42 19.48 17.30
C ARG A 152 -0.62 19.96 18.31
N LYS A 153 -1.02 21.23 18.27
CA LYS A 153 -1.99 21.85 19.19
C LYS A 153 -3.35 22.11 18.54
N GLU A 154 -3.56 21.63 17.31
CA GLU A 154 -4.83 21.80 16.60
C GLU A 154 -5.97 21.13 17.39
N PRO A 155 -7.06 21.85 17.73
CA PRO A 155 -8.22 21.24 18.36
C PRO A 155 -8.80 20.11 17.50
N SER A 156 -9.32 19.05 18.12
CA SER A 156 -9.83 17.86 17.44
C SER A 156 -10.84 18.20 16.33
N GLU A 157 -11.79 19.10 16.61
CA GLU A 157 -12.80 19.58 15.66
C GLU A 157 -12.19 20.17 14.38
N ARG A 158 -11.08 20.91 14.52
CA ARG A 158 -10.36 21.49 13.39
C ARG A 158 -9.45 20.46 12.70
N ALA A 159 -8.84 19.56 13.47
CA ALA A 159 -7.97 18.51 12.97
C ALA A 159 -8.71 17.55 12.04
N VAL A 160 -9.94 17.14 12.37
CA VAL A 160 -10.76 16.22 11.55
C VAL A 160 -11.62 16.92 10.49
N SER A 161 -11.61 18.25 10.44
CA SER A 161 -12.47 18.99 9.52
C SER A 161 -12.19 18.60 8.05
N PRO A 162 -13.23 18.24 7.27
CA PRO A 162 -13.11 17.92 5.84
C PRO A 162 -12.91 19.19 4.99
N VAL A 163 -13.02 20.37 5.59
CA VAL A 163 -12.78 21.65 4.92
C VAL A 163 -11.37 22.14 5.31
N PRO A 164 -10.44 22.25 4.35
CA PRO A 164 -9.13 22.81 4.64
C PRO A 164 -9.27 24.29 5.03
N HIS A 165 -8.56 24.67 6.08
CA HIS A 165 -8.46 26.05 6.54
C HIS A 165 -7.01 26.54 6.39
N LYS A 166 -6.80 27.85 6.47
CA LYS A 166 -5.54 28.51 6.10
C LYS A 166 -4.33 27.89 6.78
N GLU A 167 -4.42 27.56 8.07
CA GLU A 167 -3.33 26.98 8.85
C GLU A 167 -2.89 25.61 8.32
N LYS A 168 -3.83 24.75 7.91
CA LYS A 168 -3.51 23.48 7.26
C LYS A 168 -2.88 23.66 5.88
N GLU A 169 -3.36 24.62 5.09
CA GLU A 169 -2.81 24.91 3.77
C GLU A 169 -1.39 25.50 3.85
N MET A 170 -1.11 26.32 4.86
CA MET A 170 0.23 26.85 5.11
C MET A 170 1.19 25.76 5.59
N ALA A 171 0.74 24.89 6.51
CA ALA A 171 1.55 23.81 7.05
C ALA A 171 1.88 22.70 6.03
N GLU A 172 1.14 22.60 4.92
CA GLU A 172 1.42 21.63 3.85
C GLU A 172 2.60 22.07 2.96
N GLY A 173 2.92 23.37 2.94
CA GLY A 173 4.01 23.95 2.14
C GLY A 173 5.33 24.12 2.90
N THR A 174 5.40 23.68 4.16
CA THR A 174 6.58 23.74 5.03
C THR A 174 7.20 22.37 5.19
#